data_AF-A0A8T2MAK3-F1
#
_entry.id   AF-A0A8T2MAK3-F1
#
_cell.length_a   1.000
_cell.length_b   1.000
_cell.length_c   1.000
_cell.angle_alpha   90.00
_cell.angle_beta   90.00
_cell.angle_gamma   90.00
#
_symmetry.space_group_name_H-M   'P 1'
#
loop_
_entity.id
_entity.type
_entity.pdbx_description
1 polymer ?
#
loop_
_entity_poly.entity_id
_entity_poly.type
_entity_poly.pdbx_seq_one_letter_code
_entity_poly.pdbx_strand_id
1 'polypeptide(L)'
;MNTLLWALVLWFSTCTGPLSAQSRIFMSVGEGSSAVLPCDWRNKSINPSNQSLYIEWRTFSETVFERLGEEHYEGEGYEGRVDVPEDKLKKGNCSLVLKEVKAEDAGVYESYLLVNRVKRALSSKRVFIQSVELSVFESSEMILEKVPAAQQNISLRRAAPRQVFNIRRLASRNAGIIIVPSNIITSTILSNILLYIN
;
A
#
# COMPACT_ATOMS: atom_id res chain seq x y z
N MET A 1 11.23 -38.97 35.05
CA MET A 1 10.57 -37.68 35.35
C MET A 1 10.70 -36.72 34.15
N ASN A 2 10.39 -37.25 32.97
CA ASN A 2 10.77 -36.66 31.68
C ASN A 2 9.53 -36.49 30.80
N THR A 3 8.35 -36.37 31.42
CA THR A 3 7.04 -36.21 30.75
C THR A 3 6.46 -34.82 31.01
N LEU A 4 6.78 -34.23 32.18
CA LEU A 4 6.45 -32.85 32.53
C LEU A 4 7.21 -31.80 31.69
N LEU A 5 8.42 -32.13 31.22
CA LEU A 5 9.24 -31.22 30.40
C LEU A 5 8.69 -31.07 28.96
N TRP A 6 8.12 -32.14 28.39
CA TRP A 6 7.52 -32.11 27.05
C TRP A 6 6.18 -31.37 27.02
N ALA A 7 5.42 -31.42 28.13
CA ALA A 7 4.17 -30.68 28.26
C ALA A 7 4.37 -29.15 28.20
N LEU A 8 5.52 -28.66 28.66
CA LEU A 8 5.86 -27.23 28.60
C LEU A 8 6.32 -26.80 27.19
N VAL A 9 7.04 -27.65 26.46
CA VAL A 9 7.49 -27.37 25.08
C VAL A 9 6.31 -27.30 24.10
N LEU A 10 5.26 -28.10 24.32
CA LEU A 10 4.05 -28.09 23.51
C LEU A 10 3.13 -26.88 23.78
N TRP A 11 3.30 -26.18 24.90
CA TRP A 11 2.48 -25.00 25.24
C TRP A 11 3.01 -23.69 24.63
N PHE A 12 4.31 -23.61 24.30
CA PHE A 12 4.90 -22.45 23.64
C PHE A 12 4.78 -22.46 22.11
N SER A 13 4.26 -23.54 21.52
CA SER A 13 4.20 -23.72 20.05
C SER A 13 2.93 -23.20 19.37
N THR A 14 2.06 -22.46 20.05
CA THR A 14 0.84 -21.92 19.43
C THR A 14 0.72 -20.41 19.58
N CYS A 15 1.61 -19.68 18.91
CA CYS A 15 1.36 -18.29 18.51
C CYS A 15 2.10 -17.98 17.19
N THR A 16 1.99 -18.85 16.19
CA THR A 16 2.23 -18.47 14.80
C THR A 16 0.89 -18.50 14.08
N GLY A 17 -0.05 -17.67 14.55
CA GLY A 17 -1.13 -17.25 13.68
C GLY A 17 -0.50 -16.64 12.43
N PRO A 18 -1.02 -16.90 11.22
CA PRO A 18 -0.51 -16.24 10.04
C PRO A 18 -0.57 -14.73 10.30
N LEU A 19 0.59 -14.07 10.25
CA LEU A 19 0.64 -12.63 10.16
C LEU A 19 -0.10 -12.28 8.88
N SER A 20 -1.39 -11.94 9.00
CA SER A 20 -2.23 -11.55 7.89
C SER A 20 -1.55 -10.37 7.24
N ALA A 21 -0.78 -10.61 6.18
CA ALA A 21 -0.16 -9.55 5.41
C ALA A 21 -1.31 -8.72 4.83
N GLN A 22 -1.57 -7.55 5.40
CA GLN A 22 -2.52 -6.60 4.85
C GLN A 22 -2.13 -6.36 3.38
N SER A 23 -3.03 -6.65 2.46
CA SER A 23 -2.77 -6.43 1.03
C SER A 23 -2.65 -4.93 0.75
N ARG A 24 -1.52 -4.54 0.16
CA ARG A 24 -1.20 -3.16 -0.23
C ARG A 24 -1.36 -3.02 -1.74
N ILE A 25 -2.01 -1.94 -2.18
CA ILE A 25 -2.13 -1.58 -3.60
C ILE A 25 -0.93 -0.72 -3.97
N PHE A 26 -0.29 -1.00 -5.10
CA PHE A 26 0.83 -0.20 -5.60
C PHE A 26 0.37 0.59 -6.83
N MET A 27 0.72 1.86 -6.89
CA MET A 27 0.42 2.71 -8.04
C MET A 27 1.56 3.69 -8.33
N SER A 28 1.66 4.10 -9.59
CA SER A 28 2.67 5.06 -10.06
C SER A 28 1.99 6.20 -10.80
N VAL A 29 2.32 7.44 -10.45
CA VAL A 29 1.73 8.64 -11.04
C VAL A 29 2.84 9.62 -11.43
N GLY A 30 2.64 10.32 -12.55
CA GLY A 30 3.59 11.35 -12.99
C GLY A 30 3.48 12.59 -12.12
N GLU A 31 4.59 13.25 -11.84
CA GLU A 31 4.61 14.56 -11.19
C GLU A 31 3.74 15.57 -11.97
N GLY A 32 3.07 16.48 -11.25
CA GLY A 32 2.08 17.43 -11.77
C GLY A 32 0.75 16.80 -12.19
N SER A 33 0.62 15.47 -12.25
CA SER A 33 -0.64 14.80 -12.63
C SER A 33 -1.64 14.73 -11.48
N SER A 34 -2.84 14.22 -11.73
CA SER A 34 -3.80 13.88 -10.67
C SER A 34 -3.84 12.37 -10.44
N ALA A 35 -3.96 11.96 -9.18
CA ALA A 35 -4.11 10.58 -8.74
C ALA A 35 -5.48 10.37 -8.08
N VAL A 36 -6.02 9.15 -8.20
CA VAL A 36 -7.18 8.70 -7.42
C VAL A 36 -6.78 7.45 -6.67
N LEU A 37 -6.50 7.59 -5.37
CA LEU A 37 -6.07 6.50 -4.51
C LEU A 37 -7.31 5.65 -4.17
N PRO A 38 -7.34 4.37 -4.58
CA PRO A 38 -8.54 3.56 -4.51
C PRO A 38 -8.94 3.23 -3.07
N CYS A 39 -10.23 3.40 -2.77
CA CYS A 39 -10.84 2.97 -1.51
C CYS A 39 -12.32 2.63 -1.70
N ASP A 40 -12.71 1.46 -1.20
CA ASP A 40 -14.08 0.97 -1.21
C ASP A 40 -14.43 0.38 0.15
N TRP A 41 -15.40 0.98 0.82
CA TRP A 41 -15.82 0.53 2.15
C TRP A 41 -17.01 -0.42 2.12
N ARG A 42 -17.62 -0.69 0.96
CA ARG A 42 -18.83 -1.53 0.84
C ARG A 42 -18.62 -2.97 1.32
N ASN A 43 -17.40 -3.47 1.21
CA ASN A 43 -17.05 -4.82 1.68
C ASN A 43 -16.72 -4.87 3.18
N LYS A 44 -16.79 -3.73 3.88
CA LYS A 44 -16.62 -3.68 5.33
C LYS A 44 -17.98 -3.89 5.97
N SER A 45 -18.04 -4.78 6.97
CA SER A 45 -19.24 -5.01 7.78
C SER A 45 -19.47 -3.80 8.72
N ILE A 46 -19.93 -2.72 8.12
CA ILE A 46 -20.31 -1.46 8.75
C ILE A 46 -21.77 -1.25 8.40
N ASN A 47 -22.62 -0.96 9.39
CA ASN A 47 -24.01 -0.61 9.14
C ASN A 47 -24.13 0.93 9.06
N PRO A 48 -24.19 1.52 7.85
CA PRO A 48 -24.22 2.98 7.69
C PRO A 48 -25.58 3.59 8.05
N SER A 49 -26.61 2.79 8.32
CA SER A 49 -28.01 3.22 8.24
C SER A 49 -28.44 4.32 9.22
N ASN A 50 -27.62 4.67 10.22
CA ASN A 50 -27.92 5.72 11.21
C ASN A 50 -26.69 6.52 11.67
N GLN A 51 -25.57 6.46 10.94
CA GLN A 51 -24.28 6.90 11.46
C GLN A 51 -23.54 7.78 10.46
N SER A 52 -23.15 8.98 10.89
CA SER A 52 -22.35 9.90 10.07
C SER A 52 -21.05 9.22 9.64
N LEU A 53 -20.83 9.13 8.33
CA LEU A 53 -19.62 8.56 7.75
C LEU A 53 -18.47 9.55 7.96
N TYR A 54 -17.52 9.17 8.79
CA TYR A 54 -16.26 9.87 8.96
C TYR A 54 -15.18 9.07 8.24
N ILE A 55 -14.64 9.62 7.16
CA ILE A 55 -13.48 9.06 6.44
C ILE A 55 -12.23 9.84 6.84
N GLU A 56 -11.15 9.11 7.08
CA GLU A 56 -9.81 9.65 7.32
C GLU A 56 -8.83 8.97 6.37
N TRP A 57 -8.03 9.78 5.70
CA TRP A 57 -6.83 9.37 4.97
C TRP A 57 -5.61 9.92 5.71
N ARG A 58 -4.61 9.07 5.88
CA ARG A 58 -3.35 9.46 6.53
C ARG A 58 -2.16 8.77 5.90
N THR A 59 -0.99 9.36 6.10
CA THR A 59 0.28 8.66 5.99
C THR A 59 0.65 8.06 7.35
N PHE A 60 1.84 7.49 7.45
CA PHE A 60 2.38 7.09 8.75
C PHE A 60 2.58 8.30 9.68
N SER A 61 3.02 9.44 9.14
CA SER A 61 3.37 10.65 9.90
C SER A 61 2.18 11.52 10.24
N GLU A 62 1.25 11.72 9.30
CA GLU A 62 0.25 12.79 9.42
C GLU A 62 -1.10 12.46 8.78
N THR A 63 -2.11 13.22 9.18
CA THR A 63 -3.42 13.24 8.52
C THR A 63 -3.30 13.95 7.19
N VAL A 64 -3.80 13.31 6.13
CA VAL A 64 -3.81 13.86 4.76
C VAL A 64 -5.15 14.54 4.49
N PHE A 65 -6.25 13.87 4.84
CA PHE A 65 -7.59 14.36 4.59
C PHE A 65 -8.61 13.72 5.54
N GLU A 66 -9.58 14.51 5.98
CA GLU A 66 -10.72 14.01 6.75
C GLU A 66 -12.02 14.58 6.22
N ARG A 67 -13.10 13.81 6.27
CA ARG A 67 -14.44 14.31 5.94
C ARG A 67 -15.51 13.70 6.83
N LEU A 68 -16.41 14.58 7.29
CA LEU A 68 -17.64 14.26 8.01
C LEU A 68 -18.80 15.05 7.40
N GLY A 69 -19.53 14.42 6.47
CA GLY A 69 -20.55 15.13 5.69
C GLY A 69 -19.94 16.20 4.79
N GLU A 70 -20.40 17.44 4.92
CA GLU A 70 -19.90 18.59 4.15
C GLU A 70 -18.58 19.13 4.72
N GLU A 71 -18.36 18.98 6.02
CA GLU A 71 -17.15 19.42 6.71
C GLU A 71 -15.97 18.51 6.36
N HIS A 72 -14.81 19.12 6.13
CA HIS A 72 -13.57 18.43 5.84
C HIS A 72 -12.36 19.19 6.37
N TYR A 73 -11.26 18.46 6.52
CA TYR A 73 -9.95 18.98 6.89
C TYR A 73 -8.92 18.46 5.87
N GLU A 74 -8.00 19.33 5.49
CA GLU A 74 -6.87 19.02 4.62
C GLU A 74 -5.58 19.15 5.44
N GLY A 75 -4.72 18.14 5.35
CA GLY A 75 -3.43 18.13 6.04
C GLY A 75 -2.46 19.17 5.51
N GLU A 76 -1.44 19.46 6.31
CA GLU A 76 -0.36 20.37 5.92
C GLU A 76 0.32 19.89 4.62
N GLY A 77 0.45 20.79 3.64
CA GLY A 77 1.03 20.48 2.33
C GLY A 77 0.05 19.87 1.32
N TYR A 78 -1.17 19.54 1.74
CA TYR A 78 -2.23 18.99 0.89
C TYR A 78 -3.34 19.99 0.53
N GLU A 79 -3.28 21.22 1.04
CA GLU A 79 -4.35 22.20 0.94
C GLU A 79 -4.73 22.54 -0.52
N GLY A 80 -6.02 22.47 -0.81
CA GLY A 80 -6.61 22.69 -2.13
C GLY A 80 -6.36 21.55 -3.13
N ARG A 81 -5.60 20.52 -2.75
CA ARG A 81 -5.19 19.42 -3.65
C ARG A 81 -5.91 18.11 -3.38
N VAL A 82 -6.51 17.93 -2.20
CA VAL A 82 -7.12 16.66 -1.79
C VAL A 82 -8.63 16.75 -1.62
N ASP A 83 -9.34 15.68 -1.99
CA ASP A 83 -10.76 15.53 -1.66
C ASP A 83 -11.20 14.05 -1.67
N VAL A 84 -12.18 13.71 -0.84
CA VAL A 84 -13.02 12.52 -1.01
C VAL A 84 -14.44 13.00 -1.31
N PRO A 85 -14.92 12.91 -2.56
CA PRO A 85 -16.21 13.47 -2.93
C PRO A 85 -17.36 12.89 -2.10
N GLU A 86 -18.14 13.76 -1.45
CA GLU A 86 -19.17 13.35 -0.48
C GLU A 86 -20.25 12.45 -1.11
N ASP A 87 -20.68 12.74 -2.33
CA ASP A 87 -21.69 11.97 -3.06
C ASP A 87 -21.20 10.54 -3.37
N LYS A 88 -19.89 10.37 -3.59
CA LYS A 88 -19.23 9.08 -3.81
C LYS A 88 -19.06 8.33 -2.50
N LEU A 89 -18.68 9.03 -1.43
CA LEU A 89 -18.53 8.47 -0.09
C LEU A 89 -19.83 7.86 0.40
N LYS A 90 -20.96 8.58 0.26
CA LYS A 90 -22.31 8.09 0.59
C LYS A 90 -22.71 6.83 -0.18
N LYS A 91 -22.13 6.61 -1.37
CA LYS A 91 -22.39 5.45 -2.24
C LYS A 91 -21.39 4.31 -2.05
N GLY A 92 -20.44 4.42 -1.11
CA GLY A 92 -19.46 3.37 -0.83
C GLY A 92 -18.03 3.64 -1.29
N ASN A 93 -17.81 4.68 -2.09
CA ASN A 93 -16.49 4.97 -2.66
C ASN A 93 -15.80 6.08 -1.85
N CYS A 94 -14.76 5.69 -1.12
CA CYS A 94 -13.97 6.56 -0.25
C CYS A 94 -12.62 6.96 -0.86
N SER A 95 -12.47 6.84 -2.19
CA SER A 95 -11.20 7.10 -2.88
C SER A 95 -10.77 8.56 -2.71
N LEU A 96 -9.49 8.77 -2.42
CA LEU A 96 -8.90 10.09 -2.29
C LEU A 96 -8.49 10.59 -3.67
N VAL A 97 -9.01 11.74 -4.06
CA VAL A 97 -8.52 12.51 -5.20
C VAL A 97 -7.36 13.35 -4.70
N LEU A 98 -6.19 13.24 -5.33
CA LEU A 98 -5.01 14.06 -5.09
C LEU A 98 -4.60 14.74 -6.41
N LYS A 99 -4.63 16.06 -6.45
CA LYS A 99 -4.28 16.87 -7.62
C LYS A 99 -2.84 17.36 -7.52
N GLU A 100 -2.25 17.67 -8.67
CA GLU A 100 -0.92 18.26 -8.76
C GLU A 100 0.10 17.50 -7.90
N VAL A 101 0.20 16.19 -8.16
CA VAL A 101 1.06 15.26 -7.43
C VAL A 101 2.50 15.74 -7.48
N LYS A 102 3.15 15.81 -6.32
CA LYS A 102 4.54 16.24 -6.15
C LYS A 102 5.42 15.05 -5.82
N ALA A 103 6.72 15.17 -6.02
CA ALA A 103 7.67 14.13 -5.61
C ALA A 103 7.54 13.77 -4.11
N GLU A 104 7.27 14.74 -3.23
CA GLU A 104 7.06 14.51 -1.80
C GLU A 104 5.77 13.75 -1.45
N ASP A 105 4.80 13.65 -2.37
CA ASP A 105 3.58 12.86 -2.16
C ASP A 105 3.85 11.35 -2.30
N ALA A 106 5.07 10.93 -2.67
CA ALA A 106 5.41 9.51 -2.71
C ALA A 106 5.39 8.89 -1.31
N GLY A 107 4.66 7.80 -1.13
CA GLY A 107 4.54 7.17 0.19
C GLY A 107 3.39 6.21 0.34
N VAL A 108 3.21 5.73 1.57
CA VAL A 108 2.12 4.82 1.95
C VAL A 108 1.00 5.62 2.59
N TYR A 109 -0.17 5.51 1.98
CA TYR A 109 -1.43 6.08 2.42
C TYR A 109 -2.33 4.98 2.96
N GLU A 110 -3.06 5.30 4.03
CA GLU A 110 -4.03 4.41 4.64
C GLU A 110 -5.35 5.12 4.86
N SER A 111 -6.45 4.40 4.62
CA SER A 111 -7.81 4.90 4.77
C SER A 111 -8.53 4.20 5.92
N TYR A 112 -9.30 4.98 6.67
CA TYR A 112 -10.01 4.53 7.86
C TYR A 112 -11.42 5.12 7.94
N LEU A 113 -12.40 4.30 8.30
CA LEU A 113 -13.71 4.77 8.72
C LEU A 113 -13.79 4.86 10.23
N LEU A 114 -14.22 6.01 10.76
CA LEU A 114 -14.53 6.17 12.18
C LEU A 114 -16.03 5.95 12.37
N VAL A 115 -16.37 4.89 13.10
CA VAL A 115 -17.75 4.47 13.34
C VAL A 115 -18.06 4.67 14.82
N ASN A 116 -18.98 5.58 15.13
CA ASN A 116 -19.41 5.80 16.51
C ASN A 116 -20.07 4.52 17.06
N ARG A 117 -19.77 4.11 18.29
CA ARG A 117 -20.50 3.00 18.92
C ARG A 117 -21.50 3.55 19.93
N VAL A 118 -22.66 4.00 19.43
CA VAL A 118 -23.85 4.39 20.22
C VAL A 118 -23.62 5.62 21.14
N LYS A 119 -24.67 6.42 21.35
CA LYS A 119 -24.70 7.74 22.00
C LYS A 119 -24.26 7.80 23.49
N ARG A 120 -23.62 6.77 24.06
CA ARG A 120 -23.28 6.70 25.51
C ARG A 120 -21.87 6.24 25.85
N ALA A 121 -20.99 5.98 24.87
CA ALA A 121 -19.59 5.63 25.15
C ALA A 121 -18.64 6.38 24.21
N LEU A 122 -17.63 7.01 24.80
CA LEU A 122 -16.56 7.82 24.19
C LEU A 122 -15.62 7.05 23.24
N SER A 123 -16.07 6.00 22.55
CA SER A 123 -15.21 5.15 21.73
C SER A 123 -15.73 5.05 20.30
N SER A 124 -15.19 5.90 19.42
CA SER A 124 -15.28 5.73 17.98
C SER A 124 -14.39 4.55 17.57
N LYS A 125 -14.95 3.55 16.90
CA LYS A 125 -14.15 2.45 16.33
C LYS A 125 -13.54 2.93 15.03
N ARG A 126 -12.21 2.94 14.96
CA ARG A 126 -11.46 3.16 13.72
C ARG A 126 -11.34 1.85 12.95
N VAL A 127 -11.81 1.82 11.71
CA VAL A 127 -11.85 0.62 10.86
C VAL A 127 -10.95 0.83 9.66
N PHE A 128 -9.85 0.06 9.58
CA PHE A 128 -8.96 0.06 8.43
C PHE A 128 -9.67 -0.42 7.17
N ILE A 129 -9.58 0.36 6.09
CA ILE A 129 -10.16 0.00 4.80
C ILE A 129 -9.09 -0.56 3.87
N GLN A 130 -8.12 0.28 3.49
CA GLN A 130 -7.14 0.01 2.44
C GLN A 130 -5.81 0.71 2.71
N SER A 131 -4.72 0.10 2.24
CA SER A 131 -3.38 0.71 2.14
C SER A 131 -2.98 0.82 0.66
N VAL A 132 -2.46 1.98 0.29
CA VAL A 132 -1.99 2.32 -1.06
C VAL A 132 -0.58 2.87 -0.97
N GLU A 133 0.35 2.35 -1.74
CA GLU A 133 1.69 2.89 -1.92
C GLU A 133 1.77 3.61 -3.27
N LEU A 134 1.94 4.92 -3.18
CA LEU A 134 2.08 5.84 -4.30
C LEU A 134 3.56 6.05 -4.60
N SER A 135 3.94 5.74 -5.83
CA SER A 135 5.23 6.11 -6.39
C SER A 135 5.04 7.29 -7.36
N VAL A 136 5.97 8.23 -7.34
CA VAL A 136 5.95 9.41 -8.20
C VAL A 136 7.15 9.35 -9.15
N PHE A 137 6.90 9.55 -10.45
CA PHE A 137 7.95 9.65 -11.45
C PHE A 137 7.90 11.01 -12.13
N GLU A 138 9.08 11.54 -12.47
CA GLU A 138 9.18 12.82 -13.18
C GLU A 138 8.52 12.69 -14.55
N SER A 139 7.52 13.54 -14.82
CA SER A 139 6.97 13.66 -16.16
C SER A 139 8.01 14.36 -17.02
N SER A 140 8.74 13.61 -17.83
CA SER A 140 9.64 14.21 -18.81
C SER A 140 8.80 15.03 -19.78
N GLU A 141 8.73 16.34 -19.60
CA GLU A 141 8.23 17.24 -20.64
C GLU A 141 9.07 16.97 -21.87
N MET A 142 8.43 16.47 -22.93
CA MET A 142 9.06 16.37 -24.23
C MET A 142 9.25 17.82 -24.71
N ILE A 143 10.36 18.44 -24.34
CA ILE A 143 10.82 19.68 -24.97
C ILE A 143 11.09 19.30 -26.42
N LEU A 144 10.15 19.63 -27.31
CA LEU A 144 10.42 19.66 -28.74
C LEU A 144 11.41 20.82 -28.97
N GLU A 145 12.69 20.57 -28.75
CA GLU A 145 13.72 21.48 -29.27
C GLU A 145 13.48 21.59 -30.77
N LYS A 146 13.10 22.79 -31.24
CA LYS A 146 13.17 23.17 -32.65
C LYS A 146 14.64 23.09 -33.06
N VAL A 147 15.08 21.95 -33.56
CA VAL A 147 16.41 21.80 -34.15
C VAL A 147 16.45 22.60 -35.46
N PRO A 148 17.33 23.61 -35.60
CA PRO A 148 17.53 24.29 -36.88
C PRO A 148 18.04 23.28 -37.91
N ALA A 149 17.50 23.31 -39.13
CA ALA A 149 17.65 22.30 -40.18
C ALA A 149 19.07 22.09 -40.75
N ALA A 150 20.14 22.53 -40.07
CA ALA A 150 21.50 22.55 -40.60
C ALA A 150 22.49 21.52 -39.99
N GLN A 151 22.05 20.58 -39.13
CA GLN A 151 22.96 19.60 -38.50
C GLN A 151 22.46 18.14 -38.56
N GLN A 152 21.80 17.74 -39.65
CA GLN A 152 21.42 16.34 -39.86
C GLN A 152 22.62 15.51 -40.36
N ASN A 153 23.58 15.20 -39.48
CA ASN A 153 24.57 14.13 -39.66
C ASN A 153 25.61 14.08 -38.51
N ILE A 154 25.17 13.96 -37.26
CA ILE A 154 26.07 13.58 -36.17
C ILE A 154 25.41 12.47 -35.35
N SER A 155 26.11 11.34 -35.31
CA SER A 155 25.79 10.04 -34.72
C SER A 155 24.83 10.03 -33.52
N LEU A 156 23.78 9.20 -33.59
CA LEU A 156 22.93 8.83 -32.46
C LEU A 156 23.79 8.26 -31.32
N ARG A 157 24.11 9.08 -30.31
CA ARG A 157 24.48 8.56 -28.99
C ARG A 157 23.20 8.43 -28.18
N ARG A 158 22.64 7.22 -28.13
CA ARG A 158 21.63 6.86 -27.12
C ARG A 158 22.31 6.91 -25.75
N ALA A 159 22.05 7.95 -24.96
CA ALA A 159 22.28 7.89 -23.53
C ALA A 159 21.15 7.04 -22.93
N ALA A 160 21.47 5.81 -22.55
CA ALA A 160 20.58 5.01 -21.71
C ALA A 160 20.41 5.69 -20.34
N PRO A 161 19.22 5.62 -19.71
CA PRO A 161 19.06 6.12 -18.35
C PRO A 161 20.05 5.42 -17.43
N ARG A 162 20.75 6.18 -16.59
CA ARG A 162 21.63 5.65 -15.55
C ARG A 162 20.78 4.89 -14.53
N GLN A 163 20.65 3.59 -14.76
CA GLN A 163 20.22 2.64 -13.74
C GLN A 163 21.37 2.49 -12.74
N VAL A 164 21.25 3.14 -11.58
CA VAL A 164 22.09 2.79 -10.42
C VAL A 164 21.36 1.69 -9.66
N PHE A 165 21.54 0.44 -10.07
CA PHE A 165 21.31 -0.73 -9.23
C PHE A 165 22.30 -1.84 -9.61
N ASN A 166 23.24 -2.11 -8.69
CA ASN A 166 24.18 -3.23 -8.78
C ASN A 166 23.50 -4.52 -8.35
N ILE A 167 23.21 -5.45 -9.27
CA ILE A 167 23.14 -6.89 -8.98
C ILE A 167 23.68 -7.68 -10.18
N ARG A 168 24.73 -8.47 -9.95
CA ARG A 168 25.33 -9.38 -10.93
C ARG A 168 24.29 -10.44 -11.37
N ARG A 169 24.07 -10.60 -12.68
CA ARG A 169 23.38 -11.76 -13.25
C ARG A 169 24.35 -12.94 -13.36
N LEU A 170 23.99 -14.08 -12.78
CA LEU A 170 24.35 -15.38 -13.32
C LEU A 170 23.18 -15.87 -14.17
N ALA A 171 23.46 -16.17 -15.43
CA ALA A 171 22.51 -16.75 -16.36
C ALA A 171 22.23 -18.22 -16.01
N SER A 172 20.99 -18.65 -16.17
CA SER A 172 20.71 -20.01 -16.65
C SER A 172 19.34 -20.09 -17.32
N ARG A 173 19.28 -20.98 -18.30
CA ARG A 173 18.28 -21.16 -19.35
C ARG A 173 16.99 -21.82 -18.84
N ASN A 174 15.90 -21.54 -19.57
CA ASN A 174 14.64 -22.28 -19.74
C ASN A 174 14.36 -23.48 -18.81
N ALA A 175 13.25 -23.40 -18.06
CA ALA A 175 12.20 -24.43 -18.01
C ALA A 175 11.09 -24.04 -17.01
N GLY A 176 9.82 -24.20 -17.42
CA GLY A 176 8.68 -24.51 -16.56
C GLY A 176 8.26 -23.48 -15.49
N ILE A 177 7.12 -22.83 -15.72
CA ILE A 177 6.33 -22.25 -14.64
C ILE A 177 5.83 -23.41 -13.78
N ILE A 178 6.34 -23.53 -12.55
CA ILE A 178 5.71 -24.30 -11.48
C ILE A 178 5.40 -23.32 -10.36
N ILE A 179 4.11 -23.02 -10.21
CA ILE A 179 3.58 -22.32 -9.05
C ILE A 179 3.63 -23.31 -7.89
N VAL A 180 4.50 -23.08 -6.91
CA VAL A 180 4.48 -23.78 -5.61
C VAL A 180 3.95 -22.82 -4.56
N PRO A 181 2.82 -23.14 -3.88
CA PRO A 181 2.38 -22.37 -2.72
C PRO A 181 3.33 -22.59 -1.54
N SER A 182 3.61 -21.49 -0.84
CA SER A 182 4.59 -21.32 0.25
C SER A 182 4.25 -22.08 1.55
N ASN A 183 4.08 -23.40 1.50
CA ASN A 183 3.81 -24.22 2.68
C ASN A 183 4.80 -25.39 2.90
N ILE A 184 5.95 -25.41 2.20
CA ILE A 184 6.96 -26.48 2.35
C ILE A 184 8.32 -25.87 2.73
N ILE A 185 8.45 -25.28 3.92
CA ILE A 185 9.77 -25.01 4.54
C ILE A 185 9.86 -25.49 6.00
N THR A 186 8.78 -25.93 6.65
CA THR A 186 8.88 -26.41 8.05
C THR A 186 8.97 -27.93 8.21
N SER A 187 8.84 -28.74 7.15
CA SER A 187 8.87 -30.21 7.30
C SER A 187 10.25 -30.87 7.21
N THR A 188 11.30 -30.18 6.74
CA THR A 188 12.62 -30.80 6.51
C THR A 188 13.67 -30.50 7.58
N ILE A 189 13.38 -29.67 8.58
CA ILE A 189 14.29 -29.42 9.72
C ILE A 189 14.02 -30.39 10.88
N LEU A 190 12.83 -31.00 10.97
CA LEU A 190 12.50 -31.95 12.05
C LEU A 190 12.91 -33.41 11.79
N SER A 191 13.27 -33.79 10.56
CA SER A 191 13.73 -35.16 10.28
C SER A 191 15.22 -35.39 10.55
N ASN A 192 16.03 -34.34 10.76
CA ASN A 192 17.47 -34.49 11.02
C ASN A 192 17.87 -34.42 12.51
N ILE A 193 16.92 -34.21 13.43
CA ILE A 193 17.20 -34.26 14.88
C ILE A 193 16.88 -35.65 15.48
N LEU A 194 16.13 -36.49 14.77
CA LEU A 194 15.80 -37.87 15.20
C LEU A 194 16.82 -38.94 14.77
N LEU A 195 17.93 -38.57 14.11
CA LEU A 195 19.06 -39.47 13.84
C LEU A 195 20.26 -39.28 14.79
N TYR A 196 20.17 -38.43 15.81
CA TYR A 196 21.26 -38.19 16.77
C TYR A 196 20.95 -38.61 18.21
N ILE A 197 19.86 -39.36 18.43
CA ILE A 197 19.57 -39.98 19.73
C ILE A 197 19.17 -41.44 19.49
N ASN A 198 20.19 -42.27 19.26
CA ASN A 198 20.19 -43.70 19.60
C ASN A 198 21.62 -44.06 20.03
#